data_AF-A0A496RCG7-F1
#
_entry.id   AF-A0A496RCG7-F1
#
_cell.length_a   1.000
_cell.length_b   1.000
_cell.length_c   1.000
_cell.angle_alpha   90.00
_cell.angle_beta   90.00
_cell.angle_gamma   90.00
#
_symmetry.space_group_name_H-M   'P 1'
#
loop_
_entity.id
_entity.type
_entity.pdbx_description
1 polymer ?
#
loop_
_entity_poly.entity_id
_entity_poly.type
_entity_poly.pdbx_seq_one_letter_code
_entity_poly.pdbx_strand_id
1 'polypeptide(L)'
;MTLSEYYSWFRRDWAKAGFLVSIFLTIFLFVFVKASDFIIFLILLQTPLYMLHETEEYIFPGGFGQFFNKDIFRIDKENEPIDERFIFFVNVILIWISLPLFGLLSVRNYNFGLWIPYFSFFAGVAHIALAIKSRKKYNPGLVVSLLLNIPVGAWVVYYFYRHSIIDSLLFNVHCAIGLGVNLVLPVAGTILFKTYMRKQIS
;
A
#
# COMPACT_ATOMS: atom_id res chain seq x y z
N MET A 1 29.32 -10.01 -0.32
CA MET A 1 28.53 -8.98 0.40
C MET A 1 28.33 -9.42 1.84
N THR A 2 28.63 -8.54 2.79
CA THR A 2 28.29 -8.71 4.21
C THR A 2 26.79 -8.49 4.44
N LEU A 3 26.27 -8.92 5.59
CA LEU A 3 24.85 -8.66 5.96
C LEU A 3 24.52 -7.16 5.97
N SER A 4 25.46 -6.33 6.40
CA SER A 4 25.29 -4.86 6.40
C SER A 4 25.20 -4.29 4.98
N GLU A 5 26.02 -4.81 4.06
CA GLU A 5 25.97 -4.40 2.64
C GLU A 5 24.66 -4.84 1.98
N TYR A 6 24.16 -6.04 2.29
CA TYR A 6 22.85 -6.50 1.80
C TYR A 6 21.70 -5.65 2.32
N TYR A 7 21.69 -5.35 3.62
CA TYR A 7 20.68 -4.48 4.21
C TYR A 7 20.69 -3.09 3.58
N SER A 8 21.88 -2.52 3.38
CA SER A 8 22.05 -1.20 2.76
C SER A 8 21.58 -1.17 1.30
N TRP A 9 21.91 -2.22 0.54
CA TRP A 9 21.39 -2.40 -0.82
C TRP A 9 19.87 -2.51 -0.82
N PHE A 10 19.30 -3.37 0.02
CA PHE A 10 17.86 -3.59 0.03
C PHE A 10 17.12 -2.32 0.43
N ARG A 11 17.57 -1.62 1.47
CA ARG A 11 16.98 -0.35 1.88
C ARG A 11 16.96 0.70 0.76
N ARG A 12 17.96 0.70 -0.12
CA ARG A 12 18.02 1.64 -1.25
C ARG A 12 17.17 1.20 -2.43
N ASP A 13 17.17 -0.09 -2.73
CA ASP A 13 16.62 -0.63 -3.98
C ASP A 13 15.34 -1.46 -3.79
N TRP A 14 14.74 -1.46 -2.59
CA TRP A 14 13.55 -2.26 -2.24
C TRP A 14 12.40 -2.08 -3.22
N ALA A 15 12.08 -0.84 -3.63
CA ALA A 15 10.99 -0.59 -4.57
C ALA A 15 11.27 -1.23 -5.95
N LYS A 16 12.54 -1.27 -6.39
CA LYS A 16 12.93 -1.89 -7.67
C LYS A 16 12.83 -3.41 -7.58
N ALA A 17 13.24 -3.97 -6.44
CA ALA A 17 12.98 -5.37 -6.15
C ALA A 17 11.48 -5.65 -6.13
N GLY A 18 10.67 -4.76 -5.55
CA GLY A 18 9.21 -4.84 -5.48
C GLY A 18 8.56 -4.89 -6.86
N PHE A 19 9.02 -4.07 -7.80
CA PHE A 19 8.56 -4.12 -9.18
C PHE A 19 8.77 -5.51 -9.80
N LEU A 20 9.97 -6.08 -9.70
CA LEU A 20 10.27 -7.41 -10.26
C LEU A 20 9.49 -8.52 -9.54
N VAL A 21 9.41 -8.44 -8.21
CA VAL A 21 8.65 -9.37 -7.38
C VAL A 21 7.17 -9.31 -7.72
N SER A 22 6.62 -8.12 -8.01
CA SER A 22 5.22 -7.96 -8.39
C SER A 22 4.88 -8.75 -9.66
N ILE A 23 5.72 -8.65 -10.69
CA ILE A 23 5.55 -9.37 -11.97
C ILE A 23 5.60 -10.88 -11.71
N PHE A 24 6.62 -11.33 -10.98
CA PHE A 24 6.78 -12.74 -10.64
C PHE A 24 5.57 -13.29 -9.87
N LEU A 25 5.14 -12.59 -8.81
CA LEU A 25 4.01 -12.99 -7.99
C LEU A 25 2.71 -12.97 -8.79
N THR A 26 2.47 -11.98 -9.64
CA THR A 26 1.28 -11.97 -10.50
C THR A 26 1.27 -13.22 -11.38
N ILE A 27 2.35 -13.53 -12.10
CA ILE A 27 2.42 -14.74 -12.95
C ILE A 27 2.20 -16.00 -12.10
N PHE A 28 2.89 -16.11 -10.96
CA PHE A 28 2.77 -17.25 -10.05
C PHE A 28 1.32 -17.46 -9.59
N LEU A 29 0.64 -16.40 -9.15
CA LEU A 29 -0.74 -16.48 -8.68
C LEU A 29 -1.71 -16.90 -9.79
N PHE A 30 -1.53 -16.39 -11.01
CA PHE A 30 -2.37 -16.76 -12.15
C PHE A 30 -2.19 -18.22 -12.58
N VAL A 31 -0.96 -18.74 -12.54
CA VAL A 31 -0.64 -20.10 -12.97
C VAL A 31 -1.03 -21.13 -11.91
N PHE A 32 -0.71 -20.86 -10.63
CA PHE A 32 -0.76 -21.88 -9.59
C PHE A 32 -1.91 -21.72 -8.60
N VAL A 33 -2.38 -20.50 -8.33
CA VAL A 33 -3.35 -20.25 -7.24
C VAL A 33 -4.76 -20.07 -7.78
N LYS A 34 -4.92 -19.36 -8.90
CA LYS A 34 -6.23 -19.00 -9.48
C LYS A 34 -7.16 -20.20 -9.66
N ALA A 35 -6.64 -21.32 -10.17
CA ALA A 35 -7.43 -22.52 -10.45
C ALA A 35 -7.71 -23.35 -9.20
N SER A 36 -6.85 -23.27 -8.18
CA SER A 36 -6.98 -24.05 -6.95
C SER A 36 -7.95 -23.40 -5.95
N ASP A 37 -7.81 -22.11 -5.72
CA ASP A 37 -8.66 -21.35 -4.82
C ASP A 37 -8.74 -19.90 -5.28
N PHE A 38 -9.89 -19.56 -5.87
CA PHE A 38 -10.10 -18.24 -6.44
C PHE A 38 -10.18 -17.15 -5.38
N ILE A 39 -10.68 -17.43 -4.17
CA ILE A 39 -10.79 -16.43 -3.10
C ILE A 39 -9.39 -16.07 -2.60
N ILE A 40 -8.55 -17.09 -2.34
CA ILE A 40 -7.16 -16.90 -1.95
C ILE A 40 -6.37 -16.18 -3.05
N PHE A 41 -6.59 -16.54 -4.31
CA PHE A 41 -6.02 -15.81 -5.45
C PHE A 41 -6.37 -14.32 -5.39
N LEU A 42 -7.63 -13.95 -5.19
CA LEU A 42 -8.05 -12.54 -5.14
C LEU A 42 -7.46 -11.77 -3.95
N ILE A 43 -7.32 -12.41 -2.79
CA ILE A 43 -6.69 -11.83 -1.60
C ILE A 43 -5.20 -11.62 -1.86
N LEU A 44 -4.48 -12.67 -2.30
CA LEU A 44 -3.04 -12.60 -2.53
C LEU A 44 -2.67 -11.67 -3.68
N LEU A 45 -3.53 -11.55 -4.71
CA LEU A 45 -3.33 -10.66 -5.86
C LEU A 45 -3.20 -9.19 -5.45
N GLN A 46 -3.77 -8.78 -4.33
CA GLN A 46 -3.62 -7.41 -3.84
C GLN A 46 -2.16 -7.06 -3.53
N THR A 47 -1.35 -8.03 -3.10
CA THR A 47 0.07 -7.80 -2.77
C THR A 47 0.88 -7.30 -3.98
N PRO A 48 0.98 -8.04 -5.11
CA PRO A 48 1.73 -7.55 -6.25
C PRO A 48 1.11 -6.28 -6.86
N LEU A 49 -0.21 -6.10 -6.82
CA LEU A 49 -0.83 -4.85 -7.26
C LEU A 49 -0.39 -3.66 -6.41
N TYR A 50 -0.23 -3.85 -5.10
CA TYR A 50 0.29 -2.80 -4.23
C TYR A 50 1.80 -2.57 -4.41
N MET A 51 2.59 -3.60 -4.73
CA MET A 51 3.99 -3.40 -5.12
C MET A 51 4.14 -2.61 -6.44
N LEU A 52 3.20 -2.76 -7.38
CA LEU A 52 3.13 -1.89 -8.57
C LEU A 52 2.78 -0.44 -8.18
N HIS A 53 1.95 -0.26 -7.16
CA HIS A 53 1.64 1.07 -6.62
C HIS A 53 2.90 1.71 -6.02
N GLU A 54 3.66 0.98 -5.19
CA GLU A 54 4.95 1.42 -4.65
C GLU A 54 5.96 1.78 -5.77
N THR A 55 5.89 1.07 -6.90
CA THR A 55 6.72 1.37 -8.07
C THR A 55 6.43 2.77 -8.62
N GLU A 56 5.16 3.17 -8.69
CA GLU A 56 4.80 4.53 -9.12
C GLU A 56 5.25 5.57 -8.09
N GLU A 57 5.04 5.28 -6.81
CA GLU A 57 5.39 6.18 -5.70
C GLU A 57 6.89 6.46 -5.59
N TYR A 58 7.75 5.47 -5.86
CA TYR A 58 9.18 5.54 -5.55
C TYR A 58 10.12 5.34 -6.75
N ILE A 59 9.63 4.93 -7.92
CA ILE A 59 10.48 4.71 -9.11
C ILE A 59 10.02 5.51 -10.31
N PHE A 60 8.77 5.35 -10.75
CA PHE A 60 8.29 5.90 -12.03
C PHE A 60 6.93 6.60 -11.86
N PRO A 61 6.90 7.94 -11.71
CA PRO A 61 8.02 8.89 -11.71
C PRO A 61 8.76 8.98 -10.36
N GLY A 62 8.23 8.36 -9.30
CA GLY A 62 8.78 8.49 -7.96
C GLY A 62 8.41 9.81 -7.27
N GLY A 63 9.06 10.08 -6.14
CA GLY A 63 8.95 11.37 -5.44
C GLY A 63 7.80 11.49 -4.45
N PHE A 64 7.16 10.40 -4.04
CA PHE A 64 6.05 10.45 -3.08
C PHE A 64 6.41 11.14 -1.76
N GLY A 65 7.61 10.87 -1.21
CA GLY A 65 8.11 11.55 -0.02
C GLY A 65 8.24 13.06 -0.19
N GLN A 66 8.79 13.51 -1.33
CA GLN A 66 8.92 14.93 -1.66
C GLN A 66 7.55 15.58 -1.84
N PHE A 67 6.61 14.91 -2.53
CA PHE A 67 5.23 15.35 -2.65
C PHE A 67 4.60 15.56 -1.28
N PHE A 68 4.79 14.61 -0.35
CA PHE A 68 4.23 14.72 0.99
C PHE A 68 4.83 15.90 1.76
N ASN A 69 6.16 16.05 1.76
CA ASN A 69 6.84 17.12 2.49
C ASN A 69 6.53 18.51 1.90
N LYS A 70 6.67 18.69 0.58
CA LYS A 70 6.50 19.98 -0.08
C LYS A 70 5.05 20.36 -0.29
N ASP A 71 4.19 19.44 -0.74
CA ASP A 71 2.83 19.78 -1.18
C ASP A 71 1.78 19.56 -0.10
N ILE A 72 1.95 18.54 0.75
CA ILE A 72 1.01 18.24 1.83
C ILE A 72 1.38 18.97 3.12
N PHE A 73 2.66 18.96 3.50
CA PHE A 73 3.14 19.61 4.72
C PHE A 73 3.67 21.03 4.53
N ARG A 74 3.89 21.46 3.28
CA ARG A 74 4.42 22.81 2.96
C ARG A 74 5.77 23.09 3.61
N ILE A 75 6.61 22.06 3.67
CA ILE A 75 7.99 22.14 4.15
C ILE A 75 8.91 22.02 2.94
N ASP A 76 9.76 23.02 2.73
CA ASP A 76 10.74 23.04 1.64
C ASP A 76 12.01 22.24 1.99
N LYS A 77 11.79 20.95 2.31
CA LYS A 77 12.84 19.95 2.51
C LYS A 77 12.39 18.65 1.87
N GLU A 78 13.32 17.96 1.22
CA GLU A 78 12.99 16.73 0.48
C GLU A 78 12.85 15.52 1.38
N ASN A 79 13.70 15.41 2.41
CA ASN A 79 13.82 14.21 3.25
C ASN A 79 13.30 14.40 4.68
N GLU A 80 12.62 15.49 5.00
CA GLU A 80 12.02 15.72 6.31
C GLU A 80 10.69 16.47 6.15
N PRO A 81 9.65 16.13 6.94
CA PRO A 81 9.62 15.15 8.02
C PRO A 81 9.42 13.69 7.58
N ILE A 82 8.98 13.45 6.35
CA ILE A 82 8.88 12.09 5.79
C ILE A 82 10.22 11.77 5.13
N ASP A 83 11.03 10.95 5.81
CA ASP A 83 12.35 10.54 5.33
C ASP A 83 12.31 9.15 4.65
N GLU A 84 13.39 8.81 3.94
CA GLU A 84 13.52 7.52 3.27
C GLU A 84 13.45 6.33 4.24
N ARG A 85 13.89 6.53 5.49
CA ARG A 85 13.88 5.47 6.50
C ARG A 85 12.45 5.11 6.88
N PHE A 86 11.63 6.12 7.16
CA PHE A 86 10.22 5.95 7.47
C PHE A 86 9.49 5.29 6.30
N ILE A 87 9.68 5.81 5.09
CA ILE A 87 9.11 5.25 3.85
C ILE A 87 9.45 3.77 3.71
N PHE A 88 10.72 3.41 3.84
CA PHE A 88 11.18 2.03 3.73
C PHE A 88 10.51 1.12 4.76
N PHE A 89 10.56 1.48 6.04
CA PHE A 89 10.04 0.61 7.10
C PHE A 89 8.53 0.41 7.02
N VAL A 90 7.79 1.47 6.75
CA VAL A 90 6.33 1.41 6.61
C VAL A 90 5.94 0.47 5.49
N ASN A 91 6.54 0.63 4.30
CA ASN A 91 6.22 -0.18 3.13
C ASN A 91 6.67 -1.64 3.31
N VAL A 92 7.86 -1.89 3.84
CA VAL A 92 8.32 -3.26 4.10
C VAL A 92 7.43 -3.97 5.13
N ILE A 93 7.09 -3.31 6.24
CA ILE A 93 6.24 -3.94 7.26
C ILE A 93 4.84 -4.18 6.73
N LEU A 94 4.25 -3.19 6.04
CA LEU A 94 2.85 -3.28 5.62
C LEU A 94 2.69 -4.14 4.36
N ILE A 95 3.45 -3.86 3.31
CA ILE A 95 3.26 -4.45 1.98
C ILE A 95 4.08 -5.72 1.79
N TRP A 96 5.33 -5.76 2.27
CA TRP A 96 6.20 -6.93 2.06
C TRP A 96 6.01 -8.03 3.10
N ILE A 97 5.54 -7.68 4.29
CA ILE A 97 5.35 -8.63 5.39
C ILE A 97 3.86 -8.84 5.65
N SER A 98 3.10 -7.79 5.94
CA SER A 98 1.73 -7.96 6.44
C SER A 98 0.78 -8.48 5.35
N LEU A 99 0.75 -7.90 4.14
CA LEU A 99 -0.16 -8.39 3.09
C LEU A 99 0.09 -9.86 2.71
N PRO A 100 1.33 -10.31 2.42
CA PRO A 100 1.61 -11.71 2.15
C PRO A 100 1.28 -12.62 3.33
N LEU A 101 1.62 -12.21 4.56
CA LEU A 101 1.35 -13.01 5.75
C LEU A 101 -0.14 -13.25 5.94
N PHE A 102 -0.97 -12.20 5.95
CA PHE A 102 -2.41 -12.33 6.11
C PHE A 102 -3.08 -13.01 4.89
N GLY A 103 -2.53 -12.81 3.70
CA GLY A 103 -2.94 -13.55 2.50
C GLY A 103 -2.67 -15.05 2.60
N LEU A 104 -1.50 -15.46 3.09
CA LEU A 104 -1.17 -16.87 3.30
C LEU A 104 -1.96 -17.49 4.46
N LEU A 105 -2.18 -16.75 5.55
CA LEU A 105 -3.06 -17.18 6.65
C LEU A 105 -4.49 -17.43 6.17
N SER A 106 -4.91 -16.76 5.10
CA SER A 106 -6.24 -16.94 4.52
C SER A 106 -6.47 -18.37 4.03
N VAL A 107 -5.42 -19.12 3.68
CA VAL A 107 -5.52 -20.55 3.30
C VAL A 107 -6.12 -21.39 4.43
N ARG A 108 -5.93 -20.97 5.69
CA ARG A 108 -6.56 -21.62 6.85
C ARG A 108 -7.95 -21.08 7.13
N ASN A 109 -8.14 -19.77 6.95
CA ASN A 109 -9.42 -19.10 7.17
C ASN A 109 -9.42 -17.76 6.45
N TYR A 110 -10.31 -17.58 5.48
CA TYR A 110 -10.37 -16.37 4.65
C TYR A 110 -10.47 -15.08 5.47
N ASN A 111 -11.10 -15.12 6.65
CA ASN A 111 -11.27 -13.96 7.54
C ASN A 111 -9.96 -13.21 7.84
N PHE A 112 -8.81 -13.89 7.79
CA PHE A 112 -7.51 -13.24 7.98
C PHE A 112 -7.16 -12.22 6.89
N GLY A 113 -7.58 -12.44 5.64
CA GLY A 113 -7.19 -11.60 4.49
C GLY A 113 -8.32 -10.83 3.83
N LEU A 114 -9.59 -11.02 4.23
CA LEU A 114 -10.73 -10.30 3.63
C LEU A 114 -10.63 -8.77 3.75
N TRP A 115 -9.81 -8.24 4.66
CA TRP A 115 -9.57 -6.80 4.80
C TRP A 115 -8.61 -6.22 3.75
N ILE A 116 -7.79 -7.07 3.11
CA ILE A 116 -6.72 -6.62 2.21
C ILE A 116 -7.27 -5.88 0.97
N PRO A 117 -8.35 -6.35 0.30
CA PRO A 117 -8.96 -5.60 -0.80
C PRO A 117 -9.54 -4.25 -0.37
N TYR A 118 -10.07 -4.14 0.86
CA TYR A 118 -10.51 -2.86 1.42
C TYR A 118 -9.34 -1.90 1.62
N PHE A 119 -8.24 -2.40 2.19
CA PHE A 119 -7.01 -1.60 2.35
C PHE A 119 -6.51 -1.07 1.00
N SER A 120 -6.45 -1.92 -0.02
CA SER A 120 -6.07 -1.53 -1.38
C SER A 120 -7.00 -0.46 -1.95
N PHE A 121 -8.32 -0.66 -1.82
CA PHE A 121 -9.32 0.31 -2.26
C PHE A 121 -9.16 1.67 -1.57
N PHE A 122 -9.06 1.70 -0.24
CA PHE A 122 -8.91 2.94 0.52
C PHE A 122 -7.59 3.64 0.26
N ALA A 123 -6.51 2.89 0.05
CA ALA A 123 -5.25 3.45 -0.42
C ALA A 123 -5.44 4.20 -1.73
N GLY A 124 -6.07 3.58 -2.72
CA GLY A 124 -6.33 4.25 -3.98
C GLY A 124 -7.18 5.52 -3.84
N VAL A 125 -8.23 5.47 -3.01
CA VAL A 125 -9.06 6.65 -2.71
C VAL A 125 -8.24 7.75 -1.99
N ALA A 126 -7.28 7.38 -1.15
CA ALA A 126 -6.41 8.34 -0.47
C ALA A 126 -5.57 9.15 -1.48
N HIS A 127 -5.09 8.57 -2.58
CA HIS A 127 -4.37 9.34 -3.61
C HIS A 127 -5.26 10.36 -4.33
N ILE A 128 -6.55 10.07 -4.51
CA ILE A 128 -7.51 11.07 -5.01
C ILE A 128 -7.65 12.20 -3.98
N ALA A 129 -7.84 11.86 -2.70
CA ALA A 129 -7.94 12.86 -1.64
C ALA A 129 -6.66 13.71 -1.52
N LEU A 130 -5.48 13.11 -1.69
CA LEU A 130 -4.19 13.80 -1.69
C LEU A 130 -4.02 14.72 -2.91
N ALA A 131 -4.48 14.31 -4.10
CA ALA A 131 -4.51 15.17 -5.29
C ALA A 131 -5.37 16.42 -5.03
N ILE A 132 -6.58 16.24 -4.49
CA ILE A 132 -7.49 17.34 -4.13
C ILE A 132 -6.85 18.24 -3.07
N LYS A 133 -6.28 17.66 -2.01
CA LYS A 133 -5.66 18.41 -0.90
C LYS A 133 -4.46 19.24 -1.35
N SER A 134 -3.60 18.67 -2.20
CA SER A 134 -2.43 19.34 -2.78
C SER A 134 -2.79 20.31 -3.92
N ARG A 135 -4.05 20.32 -4.37
CA ARG A 135 -4.52 21.06 -5.56
C ARG A 135 -3.73 20.70 -6.82
N LYS A 136 -3.19 19.48 -6.89
CA LYS A 136 -2.49 18.95 -8.05
C LYS A 136 -3.37 17.95 -8.79
N LYS A 137 -3.21 17.90 -10.11
CA LYS A 137 -3.85 16.88 -10.95
C LYS A 137 -3.25 15.49 -10.78
N TYR A 138 -2.03 15.43 -10.24
CA TYR A 138 -1.24 14.21 -10.12
C TYR A 138 -0.45 14.19 -8.82
N ASN A 139 -0.32 13.00 -8.25
CA ASN A 139 0.66 12.67 -7.23
C ASN A 139 1.19 11.24 -7.48
N PRO A 140 2.42 10.92 -7.07
CA PRO A 140 2.97 9.58 -7.22
C PRO A 140 2.07 8.53 -6.55
N GLY A 141 1.73 7.47 -7.29
CA GLY A 141 0.77 6.43 -6.87
C GLY A 141 -0.65 6.62 -7.41
N LEU A 142 -1.00 7.77 -8.00
CA LEU A 142 -2.36 8.06 -8.45
C LEU A 142 -2.78 7.22 -9.68
N VAL A 143 -1.89 6.95 -10.63
CA VAL A 143 -2.26 6.22 -11.86
C VAL A 143 -2.59 4.77 -11.51
N VAL A 144 -1.72 4.09 -10.77
CA VAL A 144 -1.94 2.73 -10.29
C VAL A 144 -3.14 2.67 -9.36
N SER A 145 -3.37 3.70 -8.55
CA SER A 145 -4.59 3.82 -7.74
C SER A 145 -5.87 3.76 -8.57
N LEU A 146 -5.94 4.59 -9.62
CA LEU A 146 -7.12 4.73 -10.46
C LEU A 146 -7.35 3.50 -11.35
N LEU A 147 -6.28 2.87 -11.83
CA LEU A 147 -6.36 1.76 -12.79
C LEU A 147 -6.43 0.39 -12.12
N LEU A 148 -5.80 0.23 -10.96
CA LEU A 148 -5.64 -1.08 -10.31
C LEU A 148 -6.24 -1.10 -8.90
N ASN A 149 -5.76 -0.28 -7.96
CA ASN A 149 -6.19 -0.42 -6.56
C ASN A 149 -7.70 -0.21 -6.37
N ILE A 150 -8.26 0.87 -6.93
CA ILE A 150 -9.69 1.17 -6.80
C ILE A 150 -10.53 0.14 -7.58
N PRO A 151 -10.30 -0.09 -8.88
CA PRO A 151 -11.18 -0.98 -9.64
C PRO A 151 -11.10 -2.42 -9.17
N VAL A 152 -9.89 -2.95 -8.93
CA VAL A 152 -9.70 -4.33 -8.49
C VAL A 152 -10.15 -4.48 -7.04
N GLY A 153 -9.80 -3.56 -6.14
CA GLY A 153 -10.24 -3.61 -4.74
C GLY A 153 -11.76 -3.58 -4.62
N ALA A 154 -12.43 -2.66 -5.31
CA ALA A 154 -13.89 -2.57 -5.32
C ALA A 154 -14.54 -3.82 -5.93
N TRP A 155 -14.01 -4.31 -7.05
CA TRP A 155 -14.53 -5.51 -7.71
C TRP A 155 -14.37 -6.76 -6.84
N VAL A 156 -13.24 -6.94 -6.15
CA VAL A 156 -13.02 -8.07 -5.24
C VAL A 156 -13.96 -8.00 -4.03
N VAL A 157 -14.13 -6.83 -3.42
CA VAL A 157 -15.11 -6.64 -2.33
C VAL A 157 -16.53 -6.97 -2.82
N TYR A 158 -16.89 -6.50 -4.01
CA TYR A 158 -18.17 -6.84 -4.62
C TYR A 158 -18.31 -8.34 -4.89
N TYR A 159 -17.26 -9.00 -5.37
CA TYR A 159 -17.22 -10.43 -5.57
C TYR A 159 -17.45 -11.18 -4.26
N PHE A 160 -16.79 -10.77 -3.16
CA PHE A 160 -16.99 -11.37 -1.85
C PHE A 160 -18.43 -11.24 -1.36
N TYR A 161 -19.02 -10.07 -1.53
CA TYR A 161 -20.42 -9.85 -1.17
C TYR A 161 -21.38 -10.70 -2.01
N ARG A 162 -21.18 -10.76 -3.32
CA ARG A 162 -22.04 -11.53 -4.25
C ARG A 162 -22.00 -13.04 -4.02
N HIS A 163 -20.94 -13.55 -3.41
CA HIS A 163 -20.76 -14.97 -3.09
C HIS A 163 -20.95 -15.26 -1.60
N SER A 164 -21.55 -14.34 -0.83
CA SER A 164 -21.83 -14.50 0.60
C SER A 164 -20.59 -14.83 1.45
N ILE A 165 -19.42 -14.33 1.03
CA ILE A 165 -18.18 -14.40 1.82
C ILE A 165 -18.18 -13.30 2.87
N ILE A 166 -18.85 -12.17 2.59
CA ILE A 166 -19.12 -11.08 3.53
C ILE A 166 -20.60 -10.70 3.45
N ASP A 167 -21.18 -10.28 4.58
CA ASP A 167 -22.62 -9.99 4.68
C ASP A 167 -23.01 -8.60 4.17
N SER A 168 -22.04 -7.67 4.10
CA SER A 168 -22.26 -6.28 3.70
C SER A 168 -21.05 -5.73 2.96
N LEU A 169 -21.27 -4.89 1.96
CA LEU A 169 -20.20 -4.22 1.21
C LEU A 169 -19.36 -3.28 2.08
N LEU A 170 -19.98 -2.55 3.01
CA LEU A 170 -19.29 -1.50 3.79
C LEU A 170 -19.40 -1.70 5.30
N PHE A 171 -20.45 -2.35 5.78
CA PHE A 171 -20.74 -2.50 7.22
C PHE A 171 -20.30 -3.89 7.70
N ASN A 172 -19.00 -4.15 7.67
CA ASN A 172 -18.40 -5.37 8.21
C ASN A 172 -17.02 -5.08 8.84
N VAL A 173 -16.54 -6.02 9.65
CA VAL A 173 -15.27 -5.87 10.39
C VAL A 173 -14.05 -5.72 9.47
N HIS A 174 -14.04 -6.37 8.30
CA HIS A 174 -12.93 -6.32 7.36
C HIS A 174 -12.79 -4.95 6.69
N CYS A 175 -13.92 -4.29 6.40
CA CYS A 175 -13.94 -2.89 5.96
C CYS A 175 -13.33 -1.97 7.02
N ALA A 176 -13.73 -2.14 8.29
CA ALA A 176 -13.19 -1.36 9.40
C ALA A 176 -11.68 -1.58 9.59
N ILE A 177 -11.21 -2.83 9.50
CA ILE A 177 -9.78 -3.16 9.56
C ILE A 177 -9.04 -2.54 8.36
N GLY A 178 -9.54 -2.71 7.14
CA GLY A 178 -8.90 -2.17 5.93
C GLY A 178 -8.77 -0.66 5.97
N LEU A 179 -9.83 0.05 6.41
CA LEU A 179 -9.79 1.49 6.63
C LEU A 179 -8.81 1.86 7.75
N GLY A 180 -8.89 1.16 8.89
CA GLY A 180 -8.03 1.42 10.05
C GLY A 180 -6.55 1.27 9.73
N VAL A 181 -6.18 0.19 9.04
CA VAL A 181 -4.80 -0.05 8.57
C VAL A 181 -4.35 1.03 7.59
N ASN A 182 -5.22 1.45 6.66
CA ASN A 182 -4.90 2.53 5.74
C ASN A 182 -4.66 3.87 6.47
N LEU A 183 -5.45 4.17 7.50
CA LEU A 183 -5.33 5.40 8.30
C LEU A 183 -4.07 5.46 9.17
N VAL A 184 -3.37 4.34 9.41
CA VAL A 184 -2.09 4.35 10.14
C VAL A 184 -1.08 5.28 9.46
N LEU A 185 -1.05 5.31 8.12
CA LEU A 185 -0.12 6.11 7.34
C LEU A 185 -0.30 7.63 7.55
N PRO A 186 -1.47 8.23 7.28
CA PRO A 186 -1.67 9.66 7.51
C PRO A 186 -1.58 10.05 8.99
N VAL A 187 -1.95 9.17 9.92
CA VAL A 187 -1.79 9.42 11.37
C VAL A 187 -0.30 9.48 11.73
N ALA A 188 0.49 8.48 11.33
CA ALA A 188 1.93 8.45 11.57
C ALA A 188 2.63 9.66 10.93
N GLY A 189 2.29 10.00 9.68
CA GLY A 189 2.81 11.20 9.02
C GLY A 189 2.49 12.49 9.78
N THR A 190 1.25 12.63 10.27
CA THR A 190 0.84 13.80 11.06
C THR A 190 1.63 13.90 12.38
N ILE A 191 1.90 12.78 13.03
CA ILE A 191 2.72 12.73 14.25
C ILE A 191 4.16 13.17 13.93
N LEU A 192 4.76 12.66 12.84
CA LEU A 192 6.10 13.06 12.41
C LEU A 192 6.18 14.56 12.12
N PHE A 193 5.20 15.10 11.39
CA PHE A 193 5.11 16.54 11.11
C PHE A 193 5.04 17.36 12.40
N LYS A 194 4.17 17.01 13.35
CA LYS A 194 4.06 17.71 14.64
C LYS A 194 5.37 17.66 15.43
N THR A 195 6.02 16.51 15.47
CA THR A 195 7.32 16.34 16.14
C THR A 195 8.40 17.17 15.48
N TYR A 196 8.45 17.20 14.15
CA TYR A 196 9.37 18.03 13.39
C TYR A 196 9.19 19.51 13.70
N MET A 197 7.95 20.01 13.68
CA MET A 197 7.67 21.42 13.99
C MET A 197 8.09 21.82 15.40
N ARG A 198 7.91 20.94 16.39
CA ARG A 198 8.36 21.20 17.78
C ARG A 198 9.87 21.39 17.87
N LYS A 199 10.65 20.59 17.13
CA LYS A 199 12.12 20.67 17.10
C LYS A 199 12.66 21.94 16.43
N GLN A 200 11.87 22.60 15.57
CA GLN A 200 12.27 23.85 14.92
C GLN A 200 12.04 25.08 15.81
N ILE A 201 11.24 24.94 16.87
CA ILE A 201 10.90 26.03 17.80
C ILE A 201 11.74 25.96 19.09
N SER A 202 12.33 24.80 19.39
CA SER A 202 13.27 24.56 20.49
C SER A 202 14.70 24.91 20.10
#